data_AF-A0A5F0LME2-F1
#
_entry.id   AF-A0A5F0LME2-F1
#
_cell.length_a   1.000
_cell.length_b   1.000
_cell.length_c   1.000
_cell.angle_alpha   90.00
_cell.angle_beta   90.00
_cell.angle_gamma   90.00
#
_symmetry.space_group_name_H-M   'P 1'
#
loop_
_entity.id
_entity.type
_entity.pdbx_description
1 polymer ?
#
loop_
_entity_poly.entity_id
_entity_poly.type
_entity_poly.pdbx_seq_one_letter_code
_entity_poly.pdbx_strand_id
1 'polypeptide(L)'
;MDKKLTWVEVVLLIACFAATFAVIGMAFAHFTHEVDKDKVGDAATWVGAIFAAAAFCGTIYLATKESRDSLKEKSDTAIVLAAGMIERIGAAKRAVKAVDSWIVDAILDIEEHPDPDQFAQANLRPFAEKVHYALLQCPEFTVDELKGIIILPNHCAAHLAATAQRIRVIRDDAKRLSDGMADASLKAMAYLSASRGNLATCIISFGVAERECRIAIADLNADLLSRDAKKADVG
;
A
#
# COMPACT_ATOMS: atom_id res chain seq x y z
N MET A 1 4.87 21.37 -24.15
CA MET A 1 5.26 20.01 -23.73
C MET A 1 5.61 19.26 -24.99
N ASP A 2 6.89 19.23 -25.34
CA ASP A 2 7.35 18.54 -26.55
C ASP A 2 7.44 17.04 -26.28
N LYS A 3 6.51 16.28 -26.84
CA LYS A 3 6.60 14.81 -26.83
C LYS A 3 7.71 14.42 -27.79
N LYS A 4 8.90 14.13 -27.25
CA LYS A 4 9.97 13.51 -28.03
C LYS A 4 9.48 12.14 -28.52
N LEU A 5 9.51 11.94 -29.85
CA LEU A 5 9.24 10.64 -30.44
C LEU A 5 10.20 9.62 -29.83
N THR A 6 9.66 8.54 -29.28
CA THR A 6 10.47 7.45 -28.75
C THR A 6 11.13 6.70 -29.91
N TRP A 7 12.33 6.15 -29.70
CA TRP A 7 13.04 5.37 -30.72
C TRP A 7 12.18 4.25 -31.33
N VAL A 8 11.26 3.68 -30.54
CA VAL A 8 10.30 2.65 -30.99
C VAL A 8 9.30 3.21 -32.01
N GLU A 9 8.80 4.43 -31.81
CA GLU A 9 7.89 5.10 -32.76
C GLU A 9 8.60 5.43 -34.07
N VAL A 10 9.87 5.83 -34.01
CA VAL A 10 10.70 6.07 -35.19
C VAL A 10 10.91 4.77 -35.98
N VAL A 11 11.22 3.65 -35.32
CA VAL A 11 11.38 2.34 -35.96
C VAL A 11 10.08 1.85 -36.59
N LEU A 12 8.95 1.99 -35.90
CA LEU A 12 7.63 1.65 -36.45
C LEU A 12 7.26 2.49 -37.66
N LEU A 13 7.55 3.79 -37.64
CA LEU A 13 7.35 4.68 -38.79
C LEU A 13 8.21 4.25 -39.98
N ILE A 14 9.50 3.97 -39.77
CA ILE A 14 10.40 3.49 -40.82
C ILE A 14 9.88 2.17 -41.41
N ALA A 15 9.44 1.23 -40.57
CA ALA A 15 8.84 -0.02 -41.02
C ALA A 15 7.56 0.21 -41.83
N CYS A 16 6.67 1.10 -41.39
CA CYS A 16 5.46 1.46 -42.13
C CYS A 16 5.78 2.10 -43.49
N PHE A 17 6.77 2.99 -43.54
CA PHE A 17 7.24 3.58 -44.80
C PHE A 17 7.82 2.50 -45.72
N ALA A 18 8.67 1.61 -45.22
CA ALA A 18 9.23 0.51 -45.99
C ALA A 18 8.14 -0.44 -46.54
N ALA A 19 7.11 -0.75 -45.74
CA ALA A 19 5.95 -1.53 -46.19
C ALA A 19 5.21 -0.84 -47.34
N THR A 20 4.95 0.46 -47.18
CA THR A 20 4.24 1.27 -48.17
C THR A 20 5.04 1.32 -49.48
N PHE A 21 6.36 1.53 -49.40
CA PHE A 21 7.25 1.50 -50.56
C PHE A 21 7.32 0.12 -51.22
N ALA A 22 7.31 -0.96 -50.44
CA ALA A 22 7.28 -2.33 -50.98
C ALA A 22 5.95 -2.62 -51.70
N VAL A 23 4.81 -2.21 -51.14
CA VAL A 23 3.49 -2.36 -51.78
C VAL A 23 3.40 -1.52 -53.05
N ILE A 24 3.87 -0.27 -53.02
CA ILE A 24 3.94 0.60 -54.21
C ILE A 24 4.86 -0.04 -55.27
N GLY A 25 6.04 -0.53 -54.87
CA GLY A 25 6.98 -1.21 -55.76
C GLY A 25 6.40 -2.47 -56.39
N MET A 26 5.65 -3.28 -55.63
CA MET A 26 4.91 -4.43 -56.16
C MET A 26 3.82 -4.02 -57.14
N ALA A 27 3.08 -2.94 -56.86
CA ALA A 27 2.09 -2.40 -57.78
C ALA A 27 2.74 -1.94 -59.10
N PHE A 28 3.86 -1.22 -59.04
CA PHE A 28 4.63 -0.81 -60.23
C PHE A 28 5.18 -2.01 -61.00
N ALA A 29 5.73 -3.01 -60.32
CA ALA A 29 6.22 -4.23 -60.93
C ALA A 29 5.09 -5.02 -61.62
N HIS A 30 3.87 -4.95 -61.10
CA HIS A 30 2.70 -5.57 -61.73
C HIS A 30 2.29 -4.86 -63.03
N PHE A 31 2.53 -3.55 -63.15
CA PHE A 31 2.30 -2.77 -64.37
C PHE A 31 3.40 -2.95 -65.42
N THR A 32 4.63 -3.29 -65.02
CA THR A 32 5.74 -3.58 -65.93
C THR A 32 5.83 -5.08 -66.20
N HIS A 33 5.30 -5.52 -67.34
CA HIS A 33 5.01 -6.92 -67.70
C HIS A 33 6.22 -7.89 -67.86
N GLU A 34 7.43 -7.55 -67.38
CA GLU A 34 8.70 -8.26 -67.65
C GLU A 34 9.39 -8.88 -66.41
N VAL A 35 8.71 -9.04 -65.28
CA VAL A 35 9.33 -9.64 -64.08
C VAL A 35 8.94 -11.12 -63.93
N ASP A 36 9.94 -12.00 -63.86
CA ASP A 36 9.79 -13.44 -63.53
C ASP A 36 8.89 -13.61 -62.30
N LYS A 37 7.68 -14.13 -62.52
CA LYS A 37 6.63 -14.25 -61.48
C LYS A 37 7.07 -15.05 -60.26
N ASP A 38 7.99 -16.00 -60.43
CA ASP A 38 8.47 -16.87 -59.36
C ASP A 38 9.37 -16.14 -58.35
N LYS A 39 10.08 -15.08 -58.76
CA LYS A 39 10.97 -14.32 -57.86
C LYS A 39 10.23 -13.26 -57.05
N VAL A 40 9.12 -12.74 -57.59
CA VAL A 40 8.30 -11.72 -56.92
C VAL A 40 7.50 -12.33 -55.76
N GLY A 41 6.98 -13.55 -55.94
CA GLY A 41 6.26 -14.28 -54.88
C GLY A 41 7.14 -14.62 -53.68
N ASP A 42 8.40 -14.97 -53.93
CA ASP A 42 9.36 -15.32 -52.88
C ASP A 42 9.77 -14.06 -52.08
N ALA A 43 10.04 -12.95 -52.77
CA ALA A 43 10.32 -11.66 -52.13
C ALA A 43 9.15 -11.15 -51.27
N ALA A 44 7.91 -11.27 -51.75
CA ALA A 44 6.72 -10.88 -50.99
C ALA A 44 6.54 -11.72 -49.71
N THR A 45 6.85 -13.01 -49.78
CA THR A 45 6.78 -13.93 -48.63
C THR A 45 7.82 -13.58 -47.57
N TRP A 46 9.05 -13.27 -47.98
CA TRP A 46 10.11 -12.83 -47.07
C TRP A 46 9.80 -11.50 -46.39
N VAL A 47 9.26 -10.52 -47.14
CA VAL A 47 8.83 -9.23 -46.57
C VAL A 47 7.71 -9.46 -45.56
N GLY A 48 6.69 -10.26 -45.90
CA GLY A 48 5.59 -10.60 -44.99
C GLY A 48 6.08 -11.26 -43.69
N ALA A 49 7.05 -12.18 -43.79
CA ALA A 49 7.64 -12.84 -42.62
C ALA A 49 8.39 -11.87 -41.70
N ILE A 50 9.16 -10.92 -42.25
CA ILE A 50 9.86 -9.90 -41.46
C ILE A 50 8.86 -8.99 -40.74
N PHE A 51 7.79 -8.56 -41.40
CA PHE A 51 6.74 -7.75 -40.78
C PHE A 51 5.99 -8.50 -39.67
N ALA A 52 5.68 -9.77 -39.89
CA ALA A 52 5.07 -10.60 -38.85
C ALA A 52 6.00 -10.72 -37.64
N ALA A 53 7.29 -10.99 -37.84
CA ALA A 53 8.27 -11.05 -36.76
C ALA A 53 8.41 -9.72 -36.01
N ALA A 54 8.46 -8.59 -36.73
CA ALA A 54 8.51 -7.26 -36.14
C ALA A 54 7.24 -6.92 -35.34
N ALA A 55 6.07 -7.29 -35.85
CA ALA A 55 4.80 -7.13 -35.13
C ALA A 55 4.77 -7.98 -33.86
N PHE A 56 5.22 -9.24 -33.91
CA PHE A 56 5.36 -10.10 -32.72
C PHE A 56 6.31 -9.48 -31.69
N CYS A 57 7.50 -9.05 -32.09
CA CYS A 57 8.43 -8.36 -31.19
C CYS A 57 7.82 -7.08 -30.60
N GLY A 58 7.08 -6.30 -31.39
CA GLY A 58 6.39 -5.08 -30.96
C GLY A 58 5.30 -5.36 -29.91
N THR A 59 4.48 -6.40 -30.12
CA THR A 59 3.44 -6.79 -29.14
C THR A 59 4.05 -7.31 -27.84
N ILE A 60 5.11 -8.12 -27.89
CA ILE A 60 5.85 -8.57 -26.70
C ILE A 60 6.44 -7.36 -25.96
N TYR A 61 7.01 -6.40 -26.68
CA TYR A 61 7.54 -5.17 -26.08
C TYR A 61 6.44 -4.32 -25.43
N LEU A 62 5.30 -4.11 -26.09
CA LEU A 62 4.17 -3.36 -25.54
C LEU A 62 3.59 -4.04 -24.29
N ALA A 63 3.34 -5.35 -24.35
CA ALA A 63 2.82 -6.11 -23.22
C ALA A 63 3.78 -6.09 -22.01
N THR A 64 5.09 -6.18 -22.25
CA THR A 64 6.09 -6.09 -21.18
C THR A 64 6.24 -4.67 -20.65
N LYS A 65 6.06 -3.62 -21.48
CA LYS A 65 6.07 -2.22 -21.06
C LYS A 65 4.89 -1.89 -20.14
N GLU A 66 3.67 -2.26 -20.52
CA GLU A 66 2.47 -2.05 -19.70
C GLU A 66 2.60 -2.73 -18.32
N SER A 67 3.13 -3.96 -18.29
CA SER A 67 3.41 -4.67 -17.05
C SER A 67 4.43 -3.93 -16.16
N ARG A 68 5.51 -3.41 -16.75
CA ARG A 68 6.54 -2.65 -16.01
C ARG A 68 6.01 -1.33 -15.48
N ASP A 69 5.25 -0.59 -16.29
CA ASP A 69 4.66 0.70 -15.91
C ASP A 69 3.62 0.51 -14.81
N SER A 70 2.76 -0.51 -14.92
CA SER A 70 1.79 -0.88 -13.87
C SER A 70 2.48 -1.28 -12.56
N LEU A 71 3.60 -2.01 -12.64
CA LEU A 71 4.34 -2.41 -11.44
C LEU A 71 5.02 -1.21 -10.76
N LYS A 72 5.49 -0.22 -11.54
CA LYS A 72 6.02 1.02 -11.01
C LYS A 72 4.93 1.84 -10.31
N GLU A 73 3.78 2.02 -10.95
CA GLU A 73 2.64 2.75 -10.37
C GLU A 73 2.16 2.11 -9.06
N LYS A 74 2.10 0.77 -9.01
CA LYS A 74 1.80 0.02 -7.78
C LYS A 74 2.84 0.24 -6.70
N SER A 75 4.12 0.26 -7.06
CA SER A 75 5.23 0.54 -6.12
C SER A 75 5.14 1.96 -5.54
N ASP A 76 4.94 2.96 -6.39
CA ASP A 76 4.84 4.37 -5.97
C ASP A 76 3.62 4.55 -5.05
N THR A 77 2.49 3.93 -5.40
CA THR A 77 1.28 3.90 -4.57
C THR A 77 1.55 3.22 -3.23
N ALA A 78 2.25 2.08 -3.22
CA ALA A 78 2.60 1.36 -1.99
C ALA A 78 3.48 2.20 -1.05
N ILE A 79 4.44 2.95 -1.59
CA ILE A 79 5.31 3.84 -0.81
C ILE A 79 4.48 4.96 -0.17
N VAL A 80 3.61 5.61 -0.94
CA VAL A 80 2.75 6.70 -0.43
C VAL A 80 1.80 6.18 0.67
N LEU A 81 1.18 5.01 0.44
CA LEU A 81 0.32 4.37 1.42
C LEU A 81 1.09 4.00 2.69
N ALA A 82 2.29 3.43 2.56
CA ALA A 82 3.12 3.07 3.71
C ALA A 82 3.56 4.30 4.51
N ALA A 83 3.94 5.38 3.85
CA ALA A 83 4.29 6.65 4.50
C ALA A 83 3.10 7.24 5.27
N GLY A 84 1.91 7.27 4.64
CA GLY A 84 0.67 7.69 5.29
C GLY A 84 0.31 6.80 6.48
N MET A 85 0.54 5.49 6.39
CA MET A 85 0.33 4.60 7.53
C MET A 85 1.27 4.88 8.69
N ILE A 86 2.55 5.16 8.44
CA ILE A 86 3.51 5.50 9.51
C ILE A 86 3.02 6.71 10.32
N GLU A 87 2.51 7.75 9.65
CA GLU A 87 1.98 8.93 10.32
C GLU A 87 0.76 8.59 11.19
N ARG A 88 -0.18 7.82 10.64
CA ARG A 88 -1.40 7.39 11.35
C ARG A 88 -1.09 6.46 12.52
N ILE A 89 -0.16 5.52 12.36
CA ILE A 89 0.38 4.67 13.43
C ILE A 89 0.99 5.55 14.53
N GLY A 90 1.77 6.56 14.16
CA GLY A 90 2.36 7.52 15.10
C GLY A 90 1.30 8.28 15.90
N ALA A 91 0.24 8.75 15.24
CA ALA A 91 -0.89 9.39 15.90
C ALA A 91 -1.63 8.45 16.87
N ALA A 92 -1.97 7.23 16.41
CA ALA A 92 -2.64 6.23 17.23
C ALA A 92 -1.79 5.83 18.45
N LYS A 93 -0.48 5.64 18.26
CA LYS A 93 0.47 5.31 19.33
C LYS A 93 0.55 6.41 20.39
N ARG A 94 0.52 7.69 19.99
CA ARG A 94 0.46 8.81 20.94
C ARG A 94 -0.84 8.82 21.75
N ALA A 95 -1.97 8.60 21.09
CA ALA A 95 -3.27 8.52 21.77
C ALA A 95 -3.32 7.36 22.76
N VAL A 96 -2.89 6.16 22.34
CA VAL A 96 -2.81 4.97 23.21
C VAL A 96 -1.88 5.21 24.41
N LYS A 97 -0.72 5.85 24.22
CA LYS A 97 0.19 6.20 25.32
C LYS A 97 -0.43 7.19 26.30
N ALA A 98 -1.19 8.18 25.82
CA ALA A 98 -1.87 9.12 26.67
C ALA A 98 -2.92 8.41 27.55
N VAL A 99 -3.70 7.50 26.95
CA VAL A 99 -4.67 6.68 27.68
C VAL A 99 -3.99 5.77 28.69
N ASP A 100 -2.87 5.12 28.33
CA ASP A 100 -2.10 4.29 29.24
C ASP A 100 -1.61 5.08 30.47
N SER A 101 -1.07 6.30 30.26
CA SER A 101 -0.70 7.20 31.34
C SER A 101 -1.89 7.53 32.24
N TRP A 102 -3.04 7.89 31.67
CA TRP A 102 -4.23 8.21 32.47
C TRP A 102 -4.74 7.03 33.27
N ILE A 103 -4.62 5.80 32.75
CA ILE A 103 -4.97 4.58 33.50
C ILE A 103 -4.02 4.39 34.67
N VAL A 104 -2.72 4.61 34.48
CA VAL A 104 -1.75 4.53 35.58
C VAL A 104 -2.04 5.57 36.65
N ASP A 105 -2.28 6.82 36.25
CA ASP A 105 -2.63 7.90 37.18
C ASP A 105 -3.92 7.56 37.95
N ALA A 106 -4.95 7.06 37.25
CA ALA A 106 -6.21 6.67 37.88
C ALA A 106 -6.06 5.49 38.85
N ILE A 107 -5.19 4.52 38.54
CA ILE A 107 -4.88 3.41 39.46
C ILE A 107 -4.24 3.95 40.75
N LEU A 108 -3.26 4.84 40.62
CA LEU A 108 -2.58 5.45 41.78
C LEU A 108 -3.56 6.27 42.62
N ASP A 109 -4.38 7.10 41.97
CA ASP A 109 -5.40 7.92 42.66
C ASP A 109 -6.41 7.04 43.43
N ILE A 110 -6.82 5.91 42.87
CA ILE A 110 -7.72 4.95 43.54
C ILE A 110 -7.02 4.28 44.73
N GLU A 111 -5.76 3.85 44.57
CA GLU A 111 -5.00 3.16 45.61
C GLU A 111 -4.64 4.06 46.81
N GLU A 112 -4.39 5.35 46.57
CA GLU A 112 -4.06 6.33 47.62
C GLU A 112 -5.28 6.88 48.36
N HIS A 113 -6.50 6.65 47.85
CA HIS A 113 -7.72 7.18 48.45
C HIS A 113 -8.12 6.43 49.73
N PRO A 114 -8.62 7.12 50.79
CA PRO A 114 -9.05 6.46 52.04
C PRO A 114 -10.17 5.42 51.88
N ASP A 115 -11.00 5.60 50.86
CA ASP A 115 -12.04 4.64 50.43
C ASP A 115 -11.91 4.40 48.91
N PRO A 116 -11.10 3.41 48.49
CA PRO A 116 -10.81 3.13 47.08
C PRO A 116 -12.05 2.72 46.28
N ASP A 117 -12.94 1.93 46.88
CA ASP A 117 -14.11 1.38 46.20
C ASP A 117 -15.14 2.48 45.90
N GLN A 118 -15.40 3.35 46.87
CA GLN A 118 -16.30 4.49 46.66
C GLN A 118 -15.71 5.48 45.64
N PHE A 119 -14.41 5.77 45.73
CA PHE A 119 -13.74 6.69 44.80
C PHE A 119 -13.73 6.16 43.37
N ALA A 120 -13.44 4.87 43.18
CA ALA A 120 -13.49 4.22 41.89
C ALA A 120 -14.90 4.31 41.28
N GLN A 121 -15.96 4.04 42.05
CA GLN A 121 -17.32 4.13 41.54
C GLN A 121 -17.71 5.54 41.09
N ALA A 122 -17.32 6.56 41.86
CA ALA A 122 -17.63 7.95 41.53
C ALA A 122 -16.88 8.44 40.27
N ASN A 123 -15.66 7.96 40.05
CA ASN A 123 -14.77 8.48 39.01
C ASN A 123 -14.64 7.59 37.76
N LEU A 124 -15.07 6.32 37.81
CA LEU A 124 -14.90 5.38 36.70
C LEU A 124 -15.67 5.81 35.44
N ARG A 125 -16.90 6.33 35.60
CA ARG A 125 -17.74 6.74 34.47
C ARG A 125 -17.16 7.92 33.68
N PRO A 126 -16.83 9.08 34.31
CA PRO A 126 -16.21 10.19 33.58
C PRO A 126 -14.84 9.81 33.02
N PHE A 127 -14.09 8.92 33.71
CA PHE A 127 -12.85 8.37 33.19
C PHE A 127 -13.07 7.53 31.92
N ALA A 128 -14.02 6.61 31.93
CA ALA A 128 -14.35 5.76 30.77
C ALA A 128 -14.81 6.60 29.56
N GLU A 129 -15.58 7.66 29.80
CA GLU A 129 -15.97 8.62 28.76
C GLU A 129 -14.75 9.33 28.15
N LYS A 130 -13.83 9.83 28.98
CA LYS A 130 -12.56 10.43 28.53
C LYS A 130 -11.72 9.45 27.69
N VAL A 131 -11.61 8.20 28.13
CA VAL A 131 -10.91 7.14 27.38
C VAL A 131 -11.60 6.86 26.04
N HIS A 132 -12.93 6.75 26.04
CA HIS A 132 -13.71 6.53 24.82
C HIS A 132 -13.49 7.64 23.79
N TYR A 133 -13.57 8.91 24.19
CA TYR A 133 -13.33 10.04 23.29
C TYR A 133 -11.90 10.07 22.74
N ALA A 134 -10.89 9.78 23.56
CA ALA A 134 -9.50 9.73 23.09
C ALA A 134 -9.30 8.61 22.05
N LEU A 135 -9.93 7.44 22.27
CA LEU A 135 -9.84 6.32 21.34
C LEU A 135 -10.70 6.52 20.08
N LEU A 136 -11.75 7.35 20.11
CA LEU A 136 -12.50 7.75 18.91
C LEU A 136 -11.65 8.59 17.94
N GLN A 137 -10.67 9.33 18.46
CA GLN A 137 -9.74 10.12 17.64
C GLN A 137 -8.60 9.25 17.07
N CYS A 138 -8.48 7.98 17.49
CA CYS A 138 -7.51 7.07 16.90
C CYS A 138 -7.92 6.78 15.44
N PRO A 139 -7.00 6.92 14.48
CA PRO A 139 -7.30 6.64 13.08
C PRO A 139 -7.73 5.17 12.91
N GLU A 140 -8.88 4.97 12.25
CA GLU A 140 -9.36 3.64 11.88
C GLU A 140 -8.75 3.17 10.57
N PHE A 141 -8.12 1.99 10.58
CA PHE A 141 -7.59 1.38 9.36
C PHE A 141 -8.71 0.64 8.63
N THR A 142 -9.12 1.15 7.48
CA THR A 142 -10.16 0.51 6.68
C THR A 142 -9.64 -0.77 6.03
N VAL A 143 -10.55 -1.70 5.73
CA VAL A 143 -10.19 -2.96 5.06
C VAL A 143 -9.54 -2.69 3.70
N ASP A 144 -9.99 -1.67 2.97
CA ASP A 144 -9.45 -1.33 1.66
C ASP A 144 -8.03 -0.72 1.75
N GLU A 145 -7.75 0.05 2.80
CA GLU A 145 -6.38 0.50 3.09
C GLU A 145 -5.47 -0.69 3.44
N LEU A 146 -5.98 -1.64 4.22
CA LEU A 146 -5.25 -2.87 4.55
C LEU A 146 -5.03 -3.78 3.33
N LYS A 147 -5.94 -3.76 2.33
CA LYS A 147 -5.74 -4.44 1.04
C LYS A 147 -4.65 -3.75 0.21
N GLY A 148 -4.58 -2.42 0.22
CA GLY A 148 -3.50 -1.67 -0.44
C GLY A 148 -2.11 -2.00 0.13
N ILE A 149 -2.08 -2.48 1.38
CA ILE A 149 -0.90 -2.94 2.10
C ILE A 149 -0.52 -4.39 1.75
N ILE A 150 -1.26 -5.12 0.90
CA ILE A 150 -0.90 -6.48 0.41
C ILE A 150 0.49 -6.51 -0.25
N ILE A 151 0.97 -5.36 -0.75
CA ILE A 151 2.30 -5.21 -1.35
C ILE A 151 3.40 -5.15 -0.27
N LEU A 152 3.07 -4.83 0.98
CA LEU A 152 3.98 -4.88 2.12
C LEU A 152 4.09 -6.33 2.66
N PRO A 153 5.15 -6.67 3.41
CA PRO A 153 5.31 -7.99 3.98
C PRO A 153 4.07 -8.40 4.80
N ASN A 154 3.58 -9.63 4.60
CA ASN A 154 2.36 -10.16 5.23
C ASN A 154 2.28 -9.92 6.76
N HIS A 155 3.43 -9.85 7.44
CA HIS A 155 3.52 -9.59 8.87
C HIS A 155 3.07 -8.17 9.26
N CYS A 156 3.35 -7.15 8.44
CA CYS A 156 2.95 -5.76 8.71
C CYS A 156 1.41 -5.61 8.74
N ALA A 157 0.73 -6.14 7.71
CA ALA A 157 -0.72 -6.14 7.62
C ALA A 157 -1.37 -6.86 8.81
N ALA A 158 -0.80 -8.00 9.23
CA ALA A 158 -1.28 -8.76 10.39
C ALA A 158 -1.17 -7.96 11.70
N HIS A 159 -0.05 -7.28 11.93
CA HIS A 159 0.13 -6.44 13.13
C HIS A 159 -0.81 -5.22 13.15
N LEU A 160 -1.02 -4.57 12.00
CA LEU A 160 -1.98 -3.47 11.89
C LEU A 160 -3.41 -3.93 12.14
N ALA A 161 -3.83 -5.02 11.51
CA ALA A 161 -5.17 -5.60 11.71
C ALA A 161 -5.40 -6.02 13.18
N ALA A 162 -4.42 -6.69 13.80
CA ALA A 162 -4.50 -7.08 15.20
C ALA A 162 -4.59 -5.86 16.14
N THR A 163 -3.85 -4.78 15.84
CA THR A 163 -3.88 -3.55 16.65
C THR A 163 -5.20 -2.81 16.50
N ALA A 164 -5.71 -2.67 15.27
CA ALA A 164 -7.01 -2.07 14.99
C ALA A 164 -8.13 -2.81 15.73
N GLN A 165 -8.11 -4.14 15.72
CA GLN A 165 -9.08 -4.96 16.43
C GLN A 165 -9.02 -4.73 17.95
N ARG A 166 -7.82 -4.64 18.54
CA ARG A 166 -7.65 -4.39 19.98
C ARG A 166 -8.14 -3.00 20.39
N ILE A 167 -7.81 -1.96 19.62
CA ILE A 167 -8.32 -0.60 19.88
C ILE A 167 -9.83 -0.57 19.82
N ARG A 168 -10.43 -1.25 18.83
CA ARG A 168 -11.88 -1.36 18.71
C ARG A 168 -12.50 -2.02 19.95
N VAL A 169 -11.92 -3.11 20.44
CA VAL A 169 -12.37 -3.78 21.67
C VAL A 169 -12.32 -2.83 22.87
N ILE A 170 -11.17 -2.16 23.09
CA ILE A 170 -11.01 -1.22 24.23
C ILE A 170 -12.02 -0.07 24.12
N ARG A 171 -12.23 0.46 22.91
CA ARG A 171 -13.21 1.52 22.66
C ARG A 171 -14.63 1.07 22.97
N ASP A 172 -15.01 -0.11 22.53
CA ASP A 172 -16.34 -0.67 22.72
C ASP A 172 -16.58 -0.98 24.22
N ASP A 173 -15.55 -1.43 24.94
CA ASP A 173 -15.61 -1.65 26.39
C ASP A 173 -15.69 -0.33 27.17
N ALA A 174 -14.89 0.68 26.80
CA ALA A 174 -14.97 2.03 27.39
C ALA A 174 -16.34 2.67 27.16
N LYS A 175 -16.93 2.46 25.98
CA LYS A 175 -18.29 2.92 25.67
C LYS A 175 -19.33 2.26 26.58
N ARG A 176 -19.29 0.92 26.71
CA ARG A 176 -20.20 0.18 27.59
C ARG A 176 -20.14 0.63 29.05
N LEU A 177 -18.94 0.98 29.53
CA LEU A 177 -18.74 1.54 30.86
C LEU A 177 -19.29 2.96 31.00
N SER A 178 -19.07 3.82 30.00
CA SER A 178 -19.61 5.18 29.95
C SER A 178 -21.16 5.18 29.92
N ASP A 179 -21.74 4.25 29.16
CA ASP A 179 -23.19 4.05 29.05
C ASP A 179 -23.82 3.47 30.33
N GLY A 180 -23.01 3.10 31.34
CA GLY A 180 -23.48 2.51 32.59
C GLY A 180 -24.02 1.09 32.43
N MET A 181 -23.66 0.41 31.33
CA MET A 181 -24.12 -0.96 31.03
C MET A 181 -23.30 -2.05 31.74
N ALA A 182 -22.34 -1.68 32.58
CA ALA A 182 -21.48 -2.59 33.32
C ALA A 182 -21.63 -2.36 34.83
N ASP A 183 -21.79 -3.44 35.60
CA ASP A 183 -21.78 -3.41 37.07
C ASP A 183 -20.42 -2.89 37.57
N ALA A 184 -20.42 -1.66 38.09
CA ALA A 184 -19.23 -0.85 38.30
C ALA A 184 -18.48 -1.13 39.61
N SER A 185 -19.09 -1.77 40.61
CA SER A 185 -18.55 -1.77 41.98
C SER A 185 -17.41 -2.76 42.23
N LEU A 186 -17.39 -3.93 41.58
CA LEU A 186 -16.44 -5.02 41.88
C LEU A 186 -15.33 -5.19 40.84
N LYS A 187 -15.30 -4.38 39.77
CA LYS A 187 -14.47 -4.63 38.57
C LYS A 187 -13.68 -3.43 38.06
N ALA A 188 -13.69 -2.27 38.72
CA ALA A 188 -12.97 -1.08 38.24
C ALA A 188 -11.47 -1.34 38.08
N MET A 189 -10.81 -1.84 39.13
CA MET A 189 -9.37 -2.17 39.09
C MET A 189 -9.05 -3.31 38.11
N ALA A 190 -9.93 -4.32 38.04
CA ALA A 190 -9.79 -5.41 37.07
C ALA A 190 -9.89 -4.91 35.61
N TYR A 191 -10.82 -3.99 35.34
CA TYR A 191 -10.98 -3.34 34.05
C TYR A 191 -9.77 -2.48 33.69
N LEU A 192 -9.29 -1.63 34.61
CA LEU A 192 -8.13 -0.77 34.40
C LEU A 192 -6.87 -1.60 34.11
N SER A 193 -6.65 -2.66 34.88
CA SER A 193 -5.52 -3.59 34.69
C SER A 193 -5.61 -4.34 33.36
N ALA A 194 -6.78 -4.87 33.01
CA ALA A 194 -7.00 -5.54 31.72
C ALA A 194 -6.82 -4.59 30.52
N SER A 195 -7.34 -3.37 30.64
CA SER A 195 -7.20 -2.32 29.63
C SER A 195 -5.75 -1.94 29.43
N ARG A 196 -4.99 -1.76 30.51
CA ARG A 196 -3.54 -1.52 30.47
C ARG A 196 -2.78 -2.62 29.75
N GLY A 197 -3.05 -3.89 30.05
CA GLY A 197 -2.43 -5.03 29.36
C GLY A 197 -2.71 -5.05 27.85
N ASN A 198 -3.93 -4.71 27.46
CA ASN A 198 -4.32 -4.58 26.06
C ASN A 198 -3.61 -3.39 25.37
N LEU A 199 -3.54 -2.23 26.03
CA LEU A 199 -2.87 -1.04 25.51
C LEU A 199 -1.36 -1.25 25.35
N ALA A 200 -0.70 -1.89 26.33
CA ALA A 200 0.71 -2.26 26.24
C ALA A 200 0.97 -3.13 24.99
N THR A 201 0.10 -4.11 24.74
CA THR A 201 0.19 -4.95 23.55
C THR A 201 -0.03 -4.15 22.26
N CYS A 202 -0.93 -3.16 22.27
CA CYS A 202 -1.13 -2.25 21.14
C CYS A 202 0.11 -1.39 20.87
N ILE A 203 0.75 -0.85 21.92
CA ILE A 203 1.97 -0.04 21.79
C ILE A 203 3.09 -0.84 21.14
N ILE A 204 3.29 -2.09 21.58
CA ILE A 204 4.29 -3.00 21.00
C ILE A 204 3.93 -3.30 19.53
N SER A 205 2.69 -3.64 19.25
CA SER A 205 2.23 -3.98 17.90
C SER A 205 2.35 -2.80 16.93
N PHE A 206 2.05 -1.58 17.38
CA PHE A 206 2.33 -0.37 16.61
C PHE A 206 3.82 -0.13 16.38
N GLY A 207 4.67 -0.40 17.37
CA GLY A 207 6.12 -0.32 17.20
C GLY A 207 6.65 -1.30 16.14
N VAL A 208 6.14 -2.53 16.14
CA VAL A 208 6.47 -3.52 15.10
C VAL A 208 5.95 -3.06 13.74
N ALA A 209 4.67 -2.69 13.63
CA ALA A 209 4.09 -2.23 12.37
C ALA A 209 4.83 -1.02 11.78
N GLU A 210 5.16 -0.03 12.62
CA GLU A 210 5.95 1.15 12.22
C GLU A 210 7.32 0.74 11.67
N ARG A 211 8.02 -0.19 12.34
CA ARG A 211 9.32 -0.71 11.90
C ARG A 211 9.21 -1.44 10.56
N GLU A 212 8.22 -2.32 10.42
CA GLU A 212 7.99 -3.07 9.18
C GLU A 212 7.65 -2.16 8.00
N CYS A 213 6.81 -1.13 8.21
CA CYS A 213 6.54 -0.12 7.18
C CYS A 213 7.83 0.60 6.74
N ARG A 214 8.70 0.97 7.69
CA ARG A 214 9.98 1.62 7.37
C ARG A 214 10.92 0.70 6.59
N ILE A 215 11.01 -0.58 6.97
CA ILE A 215 11.81 -1.58 6.24
C ILE A 215 11.27 -1.73 4.82
N ALA A 216 9.97 -1.90 4.66
CA ALA A 216 9.37 -2.07 3.34
C ALA A 216 9.56 -0.85 2.43
N ILE A 217 9.47 0.37 2.97
CA ILE A 217 9.81 1.59 2.21
C ILE A 217 11.29 1.59 1.80
N ALA A 218 12.20 1.20 2.70
CA ALA A 218 13.63 1.12 2.39
C ALA A 218 13.92 0.09 1.28
N ASP A 219 13.29 -1.09 1.35
CA ASP A 219 13.44 -2.15 0.35
C ASP A 219 12.89 -1.73 -1.01
N LEU A 220 11.70 -1.11 -1.05
CA LEU A 220 11.12 -0.58 -2.29
C LEU A 220 12.00 0.50 -2.90
N ASN A 221 12.54 1.42 -2.09
CA ASN A 221 13.47 2.44 -2.56
C ASN A 221 14.77 1.83 -3.10
N ALA A 222 15.32 0.81 -2.43
CA ALA A 222 16.52 0.12 -2.90
C ALA A 222 16.29 -0.60 -4.24
N ASP A 223 15.14 -1.26 -4.41
CA ASP A 223 14.78 -1.91 -5.68
C ASP A 223 14.63 -0.87 -6.81
N LEU A 224 13.95 0.25 -6.54
CA LEU A 224 13.84 1.36 -7.51
C LEU A 224 15.21 1.90 -7.95
N LEU A 225 16.11 2.17 -6.99
CA LEU A 225 17.47 2.65 -7.29
C LEU A 225 18.27 1.62 -8.12
N SER A 226 18.13 0.33 -7.81
CA SER A 226 18.82 -0.74 -8.55
C SER A 226 18.32 -0.86 -10.00
N ARG A 227 17.03 -0.61 -10.23
CA ARG A 227 16.42 -0.64 -11.56
C ARG A 227 16.86 0.55 -12.40
N ASP A 228 16.97 1.72 -11.79
CA ASP A 228 17.44 2.93 -12.49
C ASP A 228 18.93 2.83 -12.85
N ALA A 229 19.76 2.24 -11.97
CA ALA A 229 21.16 1.92 -12.29
C ALA A 229 21.28 0.98 -13.50
N LYS A 230 20.50 -0.12 -13.53
CA LYS A 230 20.49 -1.05 -14.67
C LYS A 230 20.02 -0.41 -15.98
N LYS A 231 19.15 0.60 -15.94
CA LYS A 231 18.75 1.33 -17.15
C LYS A 231 19.86 2.24 -17.67
N ALA A 232 20.67 2.81 -16.79
CA ALA A 232 21.80 3.65 -17.17
C ALA A 232 22.91 2.85 -17.86
N ASP A 233 23.13 1.59 -17.47
CA ASP A 233 24.17 0.73 -18.06
C ASP A 233 23.81 0.17 -19.46
N VAL A 234 22.54 0.26 -19.88
CA VAL A 234 22.05 -0.32 -21.15
C VAL A 234 21.82 0.75 -22.24
N GLY A 235 21.93 2.03 -21.89
CA GLY A 235 21.77 3.17 -22.82
C GLY A 235 23.10 3.71 -23.33
#